data_AF-A0A415Q0N2-F1
#
_entry.id   AF-A0A415Q0N2-F1
#
_cell.length_a   1.000
_cell.length_b   1.000
_cell.length_c   1.000
_cell.angle_alpha   90.00
_cell.angle_beta   90.00
_cell.angle_gamma   90.00
#
_symmetry.space_group_name_H-M   'P 1'
#
loop_
_entity.id
_entity.type
_entity.pdbx_description
1 polymer ?
#
loop_
_entity_poly.entity_id
_entity_poly.type
_entity_poly.pdbx_seq_one_letter_code
_entity_poly.pdbx_strand_id
1 'polypeptide(L)'
;MKHLKKNCIYFIVIFTIAVACGFAGLVIKEVNKGTFYDLPTEEALSFCVQLGLTAFTSLIPYSLSVATFLVFWAMDREKWTGFFRTLAIGLILVLPLSAMTYYYDWFVRPQMMVISVGKIVDMNHSYPRSLADKYGISIEQILNKKPMSMSKTKLIAQIDSLETSFQADIDTCGLLLSILPDTLASKAYDSYRLREIGVVYQDAVHPVANEDSLRLVAHTELYQHAIGAWETSNELRRHRLEYFGRTLNTGYIYIAYILFAFLGYLLRFKPIKKILAVFAILIVAAWIYHEINSIVQEYAKKLNTESHQIVDDTYKEIDAIRESKQREMKTDTQLE
;
A
#
# COMPACT_ATOMS: atom_id res chain seq x y z
N MET A 1 -12.90 0.97 -38.36
CA MET A 1 -13.45 2.34 -38.30
C MET A 1 -14.78 2.46 -37.55
N LYS A 2 -15.88 1.79 -37.93
CA LYS A 2 -17.18 1.91 -37.22
C LYS A 2 -17.11 1.61 -35.70
N HIS A 3 -16.44 0.52 -35.30
CA HIS A 3 -16.27 0.15 -33.88
C HIS A 3 -15.37 1.12 -33.12
N LEU A 4 -14.31 1.63 -33.75
CA LEU A 4 -13.45 2.66 -33.17
C LEU A 4 -14.24 3.93 -32.86
N LYS A 5 -15.02 4.43 -33.83
CA LYS A 5 -15.88 5.61 -33.65
C LYS A 5 -16.87 5.42 -32.49
N LYS A 6 -17.51 4.25 -32.39
CA LYS A 6 -18.38 3.92 -31.25
C LYS A 6 -17.61 3.91 -29.92
N ASN A 7 -16.42 3.31 -29.88
CA ASN A 7 -15.60 3.26 -28.67
C ASN A 7 -15.22 4.66 -28.21
N CYS A 8 -14.78 5.54 -29.12
CA CYS A 8 -14.47 6.93 -28.81
C CYS A 8 -15.69 7.68 -28.27
N ILE A 9 -16.87 7.53 -28.88
CA ILE A 9 -18.09 8.20 -28.43
C ILE A 9 -18.48 7.72 -27.02
N TYR A 10 -18.52 6.40 -26.80
CA TYR A 10 -18.85 5.86 -25.48
C TYR A 10 -17.82 6.28 -24.43
N PHE A 11 -16.54 6.24 -24.77
CA PHE A 11 -15.48 6.72 -23.89
C PHE A 11 -15.70 8.18 -23.51
N ILE A 12 -15.90 9.09 -24.47
CA ILE A 12 -16.11 10.52 -24.20
C ILE A 12 -17.32 10.74 -23.28
N VAL A 13 -18.46 10.09 -23.56
CA VAL A 13 -19.67 10.26 -22.74
C VAL A 13 -19.45 9.74 -21.32
N ILE A 14 -18.92 8.53 -21.17
CA ILE A 14 -18.69 7.91 -19.86
C ILE A 14 -17.62 8.69 -19.09
N PHE A 15 -16.58 9.16 -19.76
CA PHE A 15 -15.51 9.94 -19.16
C PHE A 15 -16.02 11.28 -18.63
N THR A 16 -16.82 12.01 -19.42
CA THR A 16 -17.43 13.27 -18.97
C THR A 16 -18.32 13.06 -17.73
N ILE A 17 -19.13 12.01 -17.71
CA ILE A 17 -19.96 11.67 -16.54
C ILE A 17 -19.08 11.32 -15.34
N ALA A 18 -18.07 10.48 -15.53
CA ALA A 18 -17.17 10.06 -14.47
C ALA A 18 -16.38 11.23 -13.87
N VAL A 19 -15.94 12.17 -14.72
CA VAL A 19 -15.28 13.42 -14.28
C VAL A 19 -16.24 14.29 -13.48
N ALA A 20 -17.46 14.52 -13.96
CA ALA A 20 -18.45 15.33 -13.25
C ALA A 20 -18.83 14.74 -11.88
N CYS A 21 -19.14 13.43 -11.83
CA CYS A 21 -19.48 12.74 -10.60
C CYS A 21 -18.29 12.63 -9.64
N GLY A 22 -17.11 12.29 -10.16
CA GLY A 22 -15.88 12.17 -9.36
C GLY A 22 -15.46 13.49 -8.75
N PHE A 23 -15.53 14.58 -9.53
CA PHE A 23 -15.26 15.93 -9.06
C PHE A 23 -16.24 16.36 -7.96
N ALA A 24 -17.56 16.19 -8.19
CA ALA A 24 -18.57 16.53 -7.19
C ALA A 24 -18.34 15.77 -5.87
N GLY A 25 -18.04 14.47 -5.94
CA GLY A 25 -17.73 13.66 -4.76
C GLY A 25 -16.48 14.12 -3.99
N LEU A 26 -15.41 14.51 -4.70
CA LEU A 26 -14.20 15.06 -4.08
C LEU A 26 -14.47 16.40 -3.40
N VAL A 27 -15.19 17.31 -4.06
CA VAL A 27 -15.52 18.61 -3.48
C VAL A 27 -16.36 18.46 -2.22
N ILE A 28 -17.42 17.63 -2.24
CA ILE A 28 -18.25 17.36 -1.06
C ILE A 28 -17.41 16.82 0.09
N LYS A 29 -16.48 15.91 -0.19
CA LYS A 29 -15.61 15.31 0.82
C LYS A 29 -14.71 16.34 1.49
N GLU A 30 -14.10 17.24 0.71
CA GLU A 30 -13.22 18.28 1.26
C GLU A 30 -14.02 19.41 1.97
N VAL A 31 -15.24 19.72 1.51
CA VAL A 31 -16.16 20.60 2.25
C VAL A 31 -16.49 20.02 3.62
N ASN A 32 -16.82 18.72 3.69
CA ASN A 32 -17.15 18.07 4.96
C ASN A 32 -15.99 18.02 5.96
N LYS A 33 -14.74 18.06 5.48
CA LYS A 33 -13.54 18.15 6.33
C LYS A 33 -13.27 19.56 6.84
N GLY A 34 -14.04 20.53 6.38
CA GLY A 34 -13.84 21.94 6.67
C GLY A 34 -12.64 22.57 5.97
N THR A 35 -12.08 21.91 4.95
CA THR A 35 -10.85 22.35 4.25
C THR A 35 -11.00 23.72 3.60
N PHE A 36 -12.22 24.14 3.24
CA PHE A 36 -12.49 25.38 2.51
C PHE A 36 -12.96 26.57 3.36
N TYR A 37 -13.21 26.41 4.65
CA TYR A 37 -13.87 27.47 5.45
C TYR A 37 -13.02 28.74 5.60
N ASP A 38 -11.70 28.61 5.63
CA ASP A 38 -10.76 29.71 5.84
C ASP A 38 -10.07 30.19 4.54
N LEU A 39 -10.49 29.66 3.38
CA LEU A 39 -9.85 29.94 2.09
C LEU A 39 -10.58 31.06 1.32
N PRO A 40 -9.84 32.00 0.69
CA PRO A 40 -10.40 32.87 -0.35
C PRO A 40 -10.99 32.04 -1.49
N THR A 41 -12.08 32.51 -2.10
CA THR A 41 -12.80 31.80 -3.17
C THR A 41 -11.91 31.41 -4.35
N GLU A 42 -10.99 32.29 -4.76
CA GLU A 42 -10.02 32.02 -5.83
C GLU A 42 -9.08 30.87 -5.49
N GLU A 43 -8.61 30.84 -4.24
CA GLU A 43 -7.73 29.81 -3.75
C GLU A 43 -8.43 28.46 -3.57
N ALA A 44 -9.68 28.46 -3.09
CA ALA A 44 -10.52 27.27 -3.01
C ALA A 44 -10.77 26.68 -4.40
N LEU A 45 -11.06 27.53 -5.39
CA LEU A 45 -11.28 27.10 -6.78
C LEU A 45 -10.02 26.48 -7.39
N SER A 46 -8.86 27.11 -7.19
CA SER A 46 -7.56 26.57 -7.60
C SER A 46 -7.32 25.18 -6.98
N PHE A 47 -7.57 25.02 -5.67
CA PHE A 47 -7.41 23.72 -4.99
C PHE A 47 -8.37 22.64 -5.54
N CYS A 48 -9.64 22.99 -5.79
CA CYS A 48 -10.60 22.09 -6.41
C CYS A 48 -10.12 21.62 -7.80
N VAL A 49 -9.62 22.52 -8.64
CA VAL A 49 -9.08 22.16 -9.97
C VAL A 49 -7.90 21.21 -9.83
N GLN A 50 -7.01 21.42 -8.85
CA GLN A 50 -5.87 20.52 -8.59
C GLN A 50 -6.35 19.13 -8.18
N LEU A 51 -7.32 19.03 -7.27
CA LEU A 51 -7.94 17.75 -6.88
C LEU A 51 -8.57 17.04 -8.08
N GLY A 52 -9.33 17.75 -8.90
CA GLY A 52 -9.91 17.23 -10.14
C GLY A 52 -8.83 16.68 -11.09
N LEU A 53 -7.72 17.39 -11.23
CA LEU A 53 -6.60 16.98 -12.08
C LEU A 53 -5.94 15.71 -11.54
N THR A 54 -5.75 15.59 -10.22
CA THR A 54 -5.16 14.37 -9.62
C THR A 54 -6.05 13.13 -9.78
N ALA A 55 -7.37 13.29 -9.83
CA ALA A 55 -8.30 12.21 -10.11
C ALA A 55 -8.48 11.93 -11.61
N PHE A 56 -8.11 12.87 -12.49
CA PHE A 56 -8.33 12.78 -13.92
C PHE A 56 -7.70 11.52 -14.55
N THR A 57 -6.45 11.22 -14.23
CA THR A 57 -5.76 10.05 -14.80
C THR A 57 -6.27 8.72 -14.28
N SER A 58 -6.78 8.68 -13.04
CA SER A 58 -7.37 7.46 -12.49
C SER A 58 -8.72 7.14 -13.14
N LEU A 59 -9.46 8.13 -13.65
CA LEU A 59 -10.75 7.95 -14.32
C LEU A 59 -10.63 7.40 -15.75
N ILE A 60 -9.52 7.66 -16.45
CA ILE A 60 -9.27 7.17 -17.82
C ILE A 60 -9.47 5.64 -17.94
N PRO A 61 -8.79 4.79 -17.14
CA PRO A 61 -8.97 3.34 -17.25
C PRO A 61 -10.39 2.89 -16.90
N TYR A 62 -11.07 3.53 -15.95
CA TYR A 62 -12.47 3.20 -15.62
C TYR A 62 -13.41 3.47 -16.79
N SER A 63 -13.35 4.68 -17.36
CA SER A 63 -14.21 5.04 -18.48
C SER A 63 -13.90 4.22 -19.73
N LEU A 64 -12.62 3.93 -19.98
CA LEU A 64 -12.20 3.06 -21.07
C LEU A 64 -12.72 1.63 -20.89
N SER A 65 -12.71 1.10 -19.67
CA SER A 65 -13.21 -0.24 -19.34
C SER A 65 -14.68 -0.39 -19.69
N VAL A 66 -15.52 0.55 -19.23
CA VAL A 66 -16.97 0.53 -19.48
C VAL A 66 -17.28 0.75 -20.97
N ALA A 67 -16.60 1.70 -21.62
CA ALA A 67 -16.77 1.94 -23.05
C ALA A 67 -16.42 0.70 -23.88
N THR A 68 -15.26 0.09 -23.59
CA THR A 68 -14.78 -1.11 -24.26
C THR A 68 -15.74 -2.28 -24.04
N PHE A 69 -16.18 -2.49 -22.80
CA PHE A 69 -17.18 -3.50 -22.48
C PHE A 69 -18.43 -3.37 -23.36
N LEU A 70 -19.03 -2.19 -23.43
CA LEU A 70 -20.24 -1.94 -24.21
C LEU A 70 -20.02 -2.16 -25.72
N VAL A 71 -18.88 -1.75 -26.27
CA VAL A 71 -18.56 -1.97 -27.68
C VAL A 71 -18.46 -3.45 -28.04
N PHE A 72 -17.79 -4.25 -27.20
CA PHE A 72 -17.61 -5.68 -27.43
C PHE A 72 -18.87 -6.49 -27.11
N TRP A 73 -19.66 -6.04 -26.14
CA TRP A 73 -20.95 -6.64 -25.81
C TRP A 73 -21.99 -6.45 -26.92
N ALA A 74 -22.06 -5.25 -27.51
CA ALA A 74 -22.96 -4.93 -28.61
C ALA A 74 -22.44 -5.36 -30.00
N MET A 75 -21.49 -6.28 -30.06
CA MET A 75 -20.87 -6.73 -31.30
C MET A 75 -21.63 -7.89 -31.93
N ASP A 76 -22.04 -7.75 -33.20
CA ASP A 76 -22.84 -8.78 -33.88
C ASP A 76 -22.02 -9.98 -34.42
N ARG A 77 -20.68 -9.92 -34.37
CA ARG A 77 -19.81 -10.94 -34.99
C ARG A 77 -19.52 -12.12 -34.06
N GLU A 78 -19.84 -13.33 -34.51
CA GLU A 78 -19.65 -14.57 -33.72
C GLU A 78 -18.23 -15.16 -33.82
N LYS A 79 -17.43 -14.76 -34.81
CA LYS A 79 -16.08 -15.32 -35.02
C LYS A 79 -15.01 -14.57 -34.22
N TRP A 80 -14.11 -15.32 -33.59
CA TRP A 80 -12.91 -14.82 -32.89
C TRP A 80 -12.01 -13.91 -33.75
N THR A 81 -11.94 -14.15 -35.06
CA THR A 81 -11.20 -13.28 -35.98
C THR A 81 -11.75 -11.85 -36.00
N GLY A 82 -13.07 -11.68 -35.83
CA GLY A 82 -13.71 -10.37 -35.68
C GLY A 82 -13.36 -9.68 -34.37
N PHE A 83 -13.28 -10.45 -33.27
CA PHE A 83 -12.84 -9.99 -31.96
C PHE A 83 -11.42 -9.43 -32.03
N PHE A 84 -10.43 -10.22 -32.46
CA PHE A 84 -9.02 -9.78 -32.50
C PHE A 84 -8.80 -8.58 -33.42
N ARG A 85 -9.49 -8.53 -34.58
CA ARG A 85 -9.43 -7.37 -35.47
C ARG A 85 -9.96 -6.10 -34.79
N THR A 86 -11.01 -6.22 -33.98
CA THR A 86 -11.62 -5.06 -33.29
C THR A 86 -10.81 -4.66 -32.08
N LEU A 87 -10.20 -5.64 -31.39
CA LEU A 87 -9.21 -5.43 -30.33
C LEU A 87 -8.02 -4.61 -30.85
N ALA A 88 -7.42 -5.05 -31.96
CA ALA A 88 -6.30 -4.35 -32.58
C ALA A 88 -6.66 -2.93 -33.02
N ILE A 89 -7.86 -2.73 -33.59
CA ILE A 89 -8.33 -1.39 -33.96
C ILE A 89 -8.55 -0.50 -32.73
N GLY A 90 -9.04 -1.04 -31.62
CA GLY A 90 -9.24 -0.26 -30.40
C GLY A 90 -7.94 0.20 -29.76
N LEU A 91 -6.82 -0.50 -29.98
CA LEU A 91 -5.50 -0.03 -29.55
C LEU A 91 -5.11 1.34 -30.12
N ILE A 92 -5.67 1.74 -31.26
CA ILE A 92 -5.48 3.10 -31.83
C ILE A 92 -5.98 4.19 -30.86
N LEU A 93 -6.97 3.90 -30.03
CA LEU A 93 -7.44 4.79 -28.97
C LEU A 93 -6.64 4.61 -27.66
N VAL A 94 -6.27 3.36 -27.34
CA VAL A 94 -5.56 3.04 -26.09
C VAL A 94 -4.16 3.63 -26.07
N LEU A 95 -3.43 3.58 -27.19
CA LEU A 95 -2.07 4.10 -27.32
C LEU A 95 -1.96 5.59 -26.92
N PRO A 96 -2.70 6.53 -27.51
CA PRO A 96 -2.62 7.95 -27.14
C PRO A 96 -3.09 8.21 -25.70
N LEU A 97 -4.11 7.50 -25.21
CA LEU A 97 -4.54 7.61 -23.81
C LEU A 97 -3.44 7.17 -22.85
N SER A 98 -2.76 6.06 -23.15
CA SER A 98 -1.64 5.58 -22.34
C SER A 98 -0.44 6.55 -22.37
N ALA A 99 -0.14 7.15 -23.54
CA ALA A 99 0.92 8.14 -23.66
C ALA A 99 0.59 9.41 -22.87
N MET A 100 -0.68 9.84 -22.89
CA MET A 100 -1.15 10.97 -22.10
C MET A 100 -1.05 10.69 -20.59
N THR A 101 -1.50 9.53 -20.13
CA THR A 101 -1.38 9.12 -18.72
C THR A 101 0.07 9.02 -18.28
N TYR A 102 0.93 8.43 -19.12
CA TYR A 102 2.36 8.36 -18.86
C TYR A 102 2.98 9.76 -18.74
N TYR A 103 2.68 10.67 -19.66
CA TYR A 103 3.17 12.05 -19.61
C TYR A 103 2.69 12.77 -18.34
N TYR A 104 1.41 12.62 -18.01
CA TYR A 104 0.85 13.23 -16.82
C TYR A 104 1.54 12.71 -15.54
N ASP A 105 1.61 11.39 -15.36
CA ASP A 105 2.12 10.78 -14.13
C ASP A 105 3.62 11.05 -13.91
N TRP A 106 4.41 11.17 -14.98
CA TRP A 106 5.84 11.41 -14.89
C TRP A 106 6.27 12.88 -14.87
N PHE A 107 5.48 13.78 -15.47
CA PHE A 107 5.89 15.18 -15.64
C PHE A 107 4.95 16.17 -14.94
N VAL A 108 3.63 15.99 -15.04
CA VAL A 108 2.66 16.95 -14.49
C VAL A 108 2.38 16.67 -13.02
N ARG A 109 2.08 15.42 -12.67
CA ARG A 109 1.74 15.00 -11.30
C ARG A 109 2.78 15.41 -10.25
N PRO A 110 4.11 15.26 -10.49
CA PRO A 110 5.11 15.65 -9.50
C PRO A 110 5.09 17.15 -9.19
N GLN A 111 4.93 18.00 -10.21
CA GLN A 111 4.84 19.46 -10.05
C GLN A 111 3.58 19.85 -9.27
N MET A 112 2.45 19.23 -9.62
CA MET A 112 1.17 19.49 -8.95
C MET A 112 1.19 19.07 -7.47
N MET A 113 1.92 18.00 -7.14
CA MET A 113 2.07 17.56 -5.75
C MET A 113 2.88 18.53 -4.89
N VAL A 114 3.92 19.17 -5.44
CA VAL A 114 4.67 20.22 -4.71
C VAL A 114 3.77 21.40 -4.39
N ILE A 115 3.02 21.89 -5.39
CA ILE A 115 2.15 23.06 -5.25
C ILE A 115 1.00 22.78 -4.26
N SER A 116 0.30 21.66 -4.43
CA SER A 116 -0.87 21.31 -3.61
C SER A 116 -0.51 21.04 -2.16
N VAL A 117 0.57 20.27 -1.90
CA VAL A 117 1.00 19.99 -0.52
C VAL A 117 1.57 21.24 0.14
N GLY A 118 2.33 22.07 -0.58
CA GLY A 118 2.79 23.36 -0.06
C GLY A 118 1.63 24.20 0.44
N LYS A 119 0.57 24.29 -0.36
CA LYS A 119 -0.64 25.02 0.00
C LYS A 119 -1.39 24.43 1.21
N ILE A 120 -1.56 23.10 1.28
CA ILE A 120 -2.19 22.44 2.44
C ILE A 120 -1.41 22.72 3.73
N VAL A 121 -0.08 22.67 3.64
CA VAL A 121 0.82 22.91 4.76
C VAL A 121 0.71 24.37 5.24
N ASP A 122 0.59 25.32 4.30
CA ASP A 122 0.37 26.73 4.62
C ASP A 122 -0.99 27.00 5.25
N MET A 123 -2.04 26.30 4.79
CA MET A 123 -3.40 26.44 5.31
C MET A 123 -3.52 25.86 6.73
N ASN A 124 -3.03 24.64 6.96
CA ASN A 124 -3.23 23.93 8.23
C ASN A 124 -2.27 24.37 9.35
N HIS A 125 -1.42 25.37 9.11
CA HIS A 125 -0.40 25.87 10.07
C HIS A 125 0.44 24.75 10.72
N SER A 126 0.49 23.59 10.07
CA SER A 126 1.11 22.38 10.63
C SER A 126 2.63 22.39 10.43
N TYR A 127 3.15 23.35 9.67
CA TYR A 127 4.58 23.56 9.49
C TYR A 127 5.16 24.40 10.62
N PRO A 128 6.22 23.95 11.30
CA PRO A 128 6.91 24.75 12.30
C PRO A 128 7.76 25.84 11.60
N ARG A 129 7.10 26.89 11.08
CA ARG A 129 7.72 28.00 10.35
C ARG A 129 8.89 28.62 11.12
N SER A 130 8.75 28.82 12.43
CA SER A 130 9.81 29.38 13.27
C SER A 130 11.10 28.53 13.29
N LEU A 131 10.98 27.20 13.28
CA LEU A 131 12.13 26.30 13.18
C LEU A 131 12.69 26.29 11.76
N ALA A 132 11.81 26.22 10.76
CA ALA A 132 12.21 26.22 9.36
C ALA A 132 13.00 27.47 8.98
N ASP A 133 12.51 28.66 9.38
CA ASP A 133 13.15 29.95 9.13
C ASP A 133 14.51 30.03 9.84
N LYS A 134 14.60 29.53 11.09
CA LYS A 134 15.85 29.47 11.86
C LYS A 134 16.95 28.67 11.16
N TYR A 135 16.59 27.61 10.44
CA TYR A 135 17.54 26.73 9.74
C TYR A 135 17.57 26.96 8.22
N GLY A 136 16.85 27.97 7.70
CA GLY A 136 16.78 28.28 6.27
C GLY A 136 16.16 27.16 5.42
N ILE A 137 15.27 26.35 5.99
CA ILE A 137 14.67 25.18 5.34
C ILE A 137 13.33 25.57 4.70
N SER A 138 13.25 25.54 3.37
CA SER A 138 11.98 25.82 2.70
C SER A 138 11.09 24.57 2.57
N ILE A 139 9.77 24.76 2.61
CA ILE A 139 8.77 23.70 2.39
C ILE A 139 9.01 23.04 1.04
N GLU A 140 9.26 23.83 -0.01
CA GLU A 140 9.54 23.34 -1.35
C GLU A 140 10.77 22.43 -1.41
N GLN A 141 11.84 22.75 -0.67
CA GLN A 141 13.03 21.90 -0.61
C GLN A 141 12.73 20.55 0.05
N ILE A 142 11.93 20.53 1.11
CA ILE A 142 11.50 19.27 1.76
C ILE A 142 10.61 18.48 0.82
N LEU A 143 9.63 19.13 0.19
CA LEU A 143 8.71 18.48 -0.73
C LEU A 143 9.45 17.91 -1.92
N ASN A 144 10.43 18.62 -2.49
CA ASN A 144 11.27 18.16 -3.60
C ASN A 144 12.18 16.97 -3.26
N LYS A 145 12.28 16.59 -1.98
CA LYS A 145 12.93 15.37 -1.51
C LYS A 145 11.95 14.20 -1.33
N LYS A 146 10.64 14.41 -1.45
CA LYS A 146 9.65 13.33 -1.38
C LYS A 146 9.59 12.59 -2.73
N PRO A 147 9.47 11.24 -2.76
CA PRO A 147 9.40 10.49 -4.01
C PRO A 147 8.30 11.01 -4.97
N MET A 148 7.16 11.40 -4.39
CA MET A 148 5.97 11.84 -5.10
C MET A 148 6.15 13.13 -5.93
N SER A 149 7.10 14.00 -5.57
CA SER A 149 7.41 15.24 -6.29
C SER A 149 8.60 15.11 -7.22
N MET A 150 9.34 14.01 -7.16
CA MET A 150 10.55 13.83 -7.97
C MET A 150 10.20 13.61 -9.44
N SER A 151 11.01 14.21 -10.31
CA SER A 151 11.04 13.88 -11.74
C SER A 151 11.49 12.42 -11.94
N LYS A 152 11.23 11.87 -13.13
CA LYS A 152 11.63 10.50 -13.48
C LYS A 152 13.13 10.24 -13.26
N THR A 153 13.98 11.12 -13.77
CA THR A 153 15.43 10.96 -13.69
C THR A 153 15.93 11.02 -12.25
N LYS A 154 15.41 11.97 -11.45
CA LYS A 154 15.77 12.11 -10.04
C LYS A 154 15.30 10.90 -9.22
N LEU A 155 14.10 10.41 -9.49
CA LEU A 155 13.55 9.24 -8.79
C LEU A 155 14.39 7.98 -9.08
N ILE A 156 14.77 7.75 -10.34
CA ILE A 156 15.62 6.62 -10.72
C ILE A 156 17.00 6.74 -10.06
N ALA A 157 17.65 7.90 -10.17
CA ALA A 157 18.97 8.11 -9.56
C ALA A 157 18.95 7.92 -8.03
N GLN A 158 17.87 8.34 -7.36
CA GLN A 158 17.70 8.10 -5.93
C GLN A 158 17.46 6.62 -5.60
N ILE A 159 16.69 5.90 -6.41
CA ILE A 159 16.53 4.45 -6.25
C ILE A 159 17.89 3.75 -6.40
N ASP A 160 18.65 4.07 -7.44
CA ASP A 160 19.96 3.45 -7.69
C ASP A 160 20.95 3.77 -6.56
N SER A 161 20.95 5.01 -6.07
CA SER A 161 21.79 5.43 -4.94
C SER A 161 21.40 4.72 -3.64
N LEU A 162 20.11 4.63 -3.33
CA LEU A 162 19.60 3.93 -2.13
C LEU A 162 19.88 2.43 -2.22
N GLU A 163 19.73 1.83 -3.39
CA GLU A 163 20.04 0.41 -3.62
C GLU A 163 21.52 0.12 -3.42
N THR A 164 22.41 1.00 -3.91
CA THR A 164 23.86 0.87 -3.69
C THR A 164 24.20 0.98 -2.21
N SER A 165 23.64 1.96 -1.50
CA SER A 165 23.85 2.13 -0.06
C SER A 165 23.34 0.94 0.74
N PHE A 166 22.14 0.46 0.40
CA PHE A 166 21.52 -0.68 1.05
C PHE A 166 22.36 -1.95 0.88
N GLN A 167 22.87 -2.19 -0.33
CA GLN A 167 23.72 -3.35 -0.59
C GLN A 167 25.05 -3.24 0.19
N ALA A 168 25.66 -2.06 0.25
CA ALA A 168 26.89 -1.85 1.02
C ALA A 168 26.69 -2.11 2.52
N ASP A 169 25.56 -1.68 3.11
CA ASP A 169 25.24 -1.96 4.51
C ASP A 169 24.95 -3.44 4.77
N ILE A 170 24.27 -4.12 3.84
CA ILE A 170 24.05 -5.57 3.91
C ILE A 170 25.36 -6.34 3.86
N ASP A 171 26.23 -6.00 2.93
CA ASP A 171 27.52 -6.66 2.75
C ASP A 171 28.40 -6.44 3.99
N THR A 172 28.38 -5.23 4.56
CA THR A 172 29.08 -4.91 5.81
C THR A 172 28.50 -5.69 6.99
N CYS A 173 27.18 -5.81 7.11
CA CYS A 173 26.55 -6.65 8.14
C CYS A 173 26.98 -8.12 8.00
N GLY A 174 27.00 -8.66 6.78
CA GLY A 174 27.49 -10.02 6.51
C GLY A 174 28.94 -10.22 6.93
N LEU A 175 29.81 -9.26 6.60
CA LEU A 175 31.21 -9.28 7.02
C LEU A 175 31.35 -9.24 8.55
N LEU A 176 30.65 -8.33 9.22
CA LEU A 176 30.70 -8.20 10.68
C LEU A 176 30.22 -9.47 11.39
N LEU A 177 29.16 -10.12 10.88
CA LEU A 177 28.71 -11.41 11.39
C LEU A 177 29.76 -12.51 11.26
N SER A 178 30.53 -12.53 10.16
CA SER A 178 31.57 -13.53 9.93
C SER A 178 32.77 -13.45 10.89
N ILE A 179 32.92 -12.31 11.58
CA ILE A 179 34.00 -12.08 12.57
C ILE A 179 33.54 -12.43 13.99
N LEU A 180 32.21 -12.51 14.22
CA LEU A 180 31.62 -12.78 15.52
C LEU A 180 31.50 -14.28 15.78
N PRO A 181 31.79 -14.77 17.00
CA PRO A 181 31.52 -16.15 17.40
C PRO A 181 30.08 -16.58 17.10
N ASP A 182 29.86 -17.82 16.69
CA ASP A 182 28.54 -18.32 16.22
C ASP A 182 27.38 -18.00 17.16
N THR A 183 27.61 -18.08 18.47
CA THR A 183 26.59 -17.78 19.49
C THR A 183 26.19 -16.30 19.51
N LEU A 184 27.15 -15.39 19.32
CA LEU A 184 26.91 -13.95 19.24
C LEU A 184 26.37 -13.55 17.87
N ALA A 185 26.91 -14.13 16.80
CA ALA A 185 26.48 -13.89 15.43
C ALA A 185 25.02 -14.32 15.23
N SER A 186 24.65 -15.54 15.64
CA SER A 186 23.27 -16.03 15.55
C SER A 186 22.30 -15.17 16.36
N LYS A 187 22.68 -14.77 17.58
CA LYS A 187 21.84 -13.90 18.41
C LYS A 187 21.63 -12.53 17.77
N ALA A 188 22.67 -11.92 17.21
CA ALA A 188 22.56 -10.63 16.53
C ALA A 188 21.78 -10.74 15.21
N TYR A 189 21.99 -11.82 14.46
CA TYR A 189 21.28 -12.10 13.21
C TYR A 189 19.77 -12.17 13.40
N ASP A 190 19.33 -12.89 14.43
CA ASP A 190 17.90 -12.99 14.77
C ASP A 190 17.38 -11.70 15.41
N SER A 191 18.12 -11.10 16.35
CA SER A 191 17.69 -9.89 17.05
C SER A 191 17.51 -8.68 16.13
N TYR A 192 18.37 -8.54 15.12
CA TYR A 192 18.29 -7.45 14.14
C TYR A 192 17.52 -7.85 12.88
N ARG A 193 16.96 -9.07 12.85
CA ARG A 193 16.15 -9.62 11.75
C ARG A 193 16.86 -9.54 10.40
N LEU A 194 18.17 -9.82 10.41
CA LEU A 194 19.05 -9.62 9.25
C LEU A 194 18.68 -10.51 8.07
N ARG A 195 18.07 -11.68 8.32
CA ARG A 195 17.48 -12.53 7.29
C ARG A 195 16.42 -11.82 6.46
N GLU A 196 15.57 -11.03 7.10
CA GLU A 196 14.42 -10.40 6.44
C GLU A 196 14.83 -9.25 5.52
N ILE A 197 15.96 -8.61 5.83
CA ILE A 197 16.56 -7.58 4.97
C ILE A 197 17.54 -8.16 3.94
N GLY A 198 17.74 -9.47 3.90
CA GLY A 198 18.50 -10.15 2.85
C GLY A 198 19.99 -10.36 3.15
N VAL A 199 20.43 -10.19 4.40
CA VAL A 199 21.80 -10.54 4.80
C VAL A 199 21.97 -12.06 4.77
N VAL A 200 22.93 -12.52 3.97
CA VAL A 200 23.32 -13.93 3.89
C VAL A 200 24.32 -14.21 5.00
N TYR A 201 23.93 -15.08 5.94
CA TYR A 201 24.83 -15.57 6.97
C TYR A 201 25.65 -16.74 6.39
N GLN A 202 26.97 -16.58 6.35
CA GLN A 202 27.90 -17.66 6.01
C GLN A 202 28.69 -18.01 7.28
N ASP A 203 28.62 -19.28 7.69
CA ASP A 203 29.38 -19.78 8.83
C ASP A 203 30.88 -19.62 8.56
N ALA A 204 31.55 -18.82 9.40
CA ALA A 204 32.98 -18.53 9.28
C ALA A 204 33.75 -19.08 10.48
N VAL A 205 35.01 -19.48 10.26
CA VAL A 205 35.89 -19.97 11.33
C VAL A 205 36.45 -18.77 12.11
N HIS A 206 36.11 -18.69 13.39
CA HIS A 206 36.35 -17.53 14.24
C HIS A 206 37.83 -17.31 14.59
N PRO A 207 38.37 -16.09 14.44
CA PRO A 207 39.67 -15.75 15.00
C PRO A 207 39.59 -15.60 16.53
N VAL A 208 40.70 -15.90 17.21
CA VAL A 208 40.86 -15.75 18.67
C VAL A 208 40.95 -14.25 19.02
N ALA A 209 39.83 -13.54 19.03
CA ALA A 209 39.75 -12.13 19.39
C ALA A 209 39.21 -11.93 20.83
N ASN A 210 39.51 -10.77 21.42
CA ASN A 210 39.08 -10.41 22.77
C ASN A 210 37.54 -10.27 22.86
N GLU A 211 36.91 -10.92 23.86
CA GLU A 211 35.46 -11.02 24.00
C GLU A 211 34.77 -9.65 24.10
N ASP A 212 35.38 -8.68 24.79
CA ASP A 212 34.85 -7.32 24.93
C ASP A 212 34.85 -6.55 23.60
N SER A 213 35.88 -6.73 22.78
CA SER A 213 35.96 -6.14 21.44
C SER A 213 34.91 -6.73 20.51
N LEU A 214 34.67 -8.05 20.59
CA LEU A 214 33.63 -8.73 19.81
C LEU A 214 32.21 -8.32 20.22
N ARG A 215 31.96 -8.10 21.53
CA ARG A 215 30.67 -7.57 22.01
C ARG A 215 30.42 -6.15 21.50
N LEU A 216 31.45 -5.31 21.45
CA LEU A 216 31.36 -3.94 20.93
C LEU A 216 31.05 -3.92 19.43
N VAL A 217 31.72 -4.77 18.64
CA VAL A 217 31.43 -4.95 17.21
C VAL A 217 29.98 -5.41 16.99
N ALA A 218 29.51 -6.37 17.79
CA ALA A 218 28.14 -6.87 17.70
C ALA A 218 27.07 -5.83 18.08
N HIS A 219 27.28 -5.04 19.14
CA HIS A 219 26.26 -4.13 19.67
C HIS A 219 26.30 -2.71 19.09
N THR A 220 27.44 -2.27 18.59
CA THR A 220 27.61 -0.89 18.12
C THR A 220 27.66 -0.86 16.59
N GLU A 221 28.66 -1.50 15.98
CA GLU A 221 28.88 -1.41 14.53
C GLU A 221 27.83 -2.20 13.76
N LEU A 222 27.60 -3.47 14.12
CA LEU A 222 26.61 -4.30 13.46
C LEU A 222 25.19 -3.74 13.64
N TYR A 223 24.86 -3.24 14.83
CA TYR A 223 23.57 -2.58 15.09
C TYR A 223 23.38 -1.32 14.23
N GLN A 224 24.41 -0.47 14.13
CA GLN A 224 24.34 0.76 13.35
C GLN A 224 24.13 0.47 11.86
N HIS A 225 24.87 -0.49 11.29
CA HIS A 225 24.67 -0.90 9.90
C HIS A 225 23.33 -1.62 9.68
N ALA A 226 22.87 -2.43 10.64
CA ALA A 226 21.57 -3.09 10.55
C ALA A 226 20.42 -2.09 10.53
N ILE A 227 20.45 -1.07 11.40
CA ILE A 227 19.46 0.00 11.39
C ILE A 227 19.54 0.84 10.12
N GLY A 228 20.76 1.22 9.69
CA GLY A 228 20.96 1.93 8.44
C GLY A 228 20.37 1.18 7.25
N ALA A 229 20.58 -0.14 7.19
CA ALA A 229 19.98 -1.00 6.18
C ALA A 229 18.44 -1.03 6.25
N TRP A 230 17.85 -1.12 7.45
CA TRP A 230 16.39 -1.09 7.63
C TRP A 230 15.78 0.25 7.22
N GLU A 231 16.40 1.36 7.58
CA GLU A 231 15.95 2.71 7.17
C GLU A 231 16.02 2.88 5.66
N THR A 232 17.18 2.51 5.07
CA THR A 232 17.41 2.58 3.63
C THR A 232 16.46 1.67 2.86
N SER A 233 16.19 0.45 3.36
CA SER A 233 15.21 -0.48 2.79
C SER A 233 13.79 0.09 2.76
N ASN A 234 13.36 0.69 3.87
CA ASN A 234 12.05 1.34 3.96
C ASN A 234 11.94 2.52 2.99
N GLU A 235 12.99 3.32 2.88
CA GLU A 235 13.05 4.44 1.95
C GLU A 235 13.07 3.97 0.49
N LEU A 236 13.89 2.97 0.17
CA LEU A 236 13.95 2.32 -1.15
C LEU A 236 12.58 1.76 -1.54
N ARG A 237 11.88 1.10 -0.61
CA ARG A 237 10.52 0.59 -0.83
C ARG A 237 9.54 1.70 -1.19
N ARG A 238 9.59 2.85 -0.49
CA ARG A 238 8.74 4.01 -0.81
C ARG A 238 9.02 4.55 -2.21
N HIS A 239 10.28 4.70 -2.58
CA HIS A 239 10.67 5.19 -3.91
C HIS A 239 10.29 4.21 -5.02
N ARG A 240 10.52 2.91 -4.82
CA ARG A 240 10.08 1.85 -5.74
C ARG A 240 8.56 1.82 -5.88
N LEU A 241 7.81 1.88 -4.80
CA LEU A 241 6.34 1.91 -4.85
C LEU A 241 5.81 3.09 -5.68
N GLU A 242 6.41 4.28 -5.52
CA GLU A 242 6.04 5.44 -6.32
C GLU A 242 6.40 5.28 -7.81
N TYR A 243 7.60 4.74 -8.10
CA TYR A 243 8.03 4.41 -9.47
C TYR A 243 7.08 3.39 -10.13
N PHE A 244 6.78 2.29 -9.41
CA PHE A 244 5.88 1.25 -9.87
C PHE A 244 4.47 1.79 -10.05
N GLY A 245 3.94 2.58 -9.11
CA GLY A 245 2.61 3.18 -9.23
C GLY A 245 2.44 3.99 -10.52
N ARG A 246 3.38 4.89 -10.82
CA ARG A 246 3.35 5.70 -12.05
C ARG A 246 3.46 4.87 -13.32
N THR A 247 4.25 3.80 -13.29
CA THR A 247 4.45 2.92 -14.45
C THR A 247 3.27 1.97 -14.67
N LEU A 248 2.76 1.38 -13.58
CA LEU A 248 1.65 0.45 -13.60
C LEU A 248 0.34 1.13 -13.99
N ASN A 249 0.13 2.40 -13.66
CA ASN A 249 -1.04 3.15 -14.13
C ASN A 249 -1.17 3.11 -15.66
N THR A 250 -0.04 3.26 -16.37
CA THR A 250 -0.01 3.18 -17.84
C THR A 250 -0.30 1.75 -18.32
N GLY A 251 0.31 0.75 -17.69
CA GLY A 251 0.07 -0.66 -18.01
C GLY A 251 -1.37 -1.11 -17.72
N TYR A 252 -1.98 -0.57 -16.67
CA TYR A 252 -3.33 -0.88 -16.24
C TYR A 252 -4.37 -0.53 -17.30
N ILE A 253 -4.15 0.54 -18.08
CA ILE A 253 -5.03 0.90 -19.19
C ILE A 253 -5.11 -0.25 -20.22
N TYR A 254 -3.98 -0.90 -20.54
CA TYR A 254 -3.96 -2.04 -21.47
C TYR A 254 -4.60 -3.28 -20.87
N ILE A 255 -4.27 -3.60 -19.61
CA ILE A 255 -4.84 -4.75 -18.91
C ILE A 255 -6.36 -4.60 -18.83
N ALA A 256 -6.85 -3.45 -18.38
CA ALA A 256 -8.26 -3.15 -18.29
C ALA A 256 -8.94 -3.19 -19.67
N TYR A 257 -8.32 -2.61 -20.70
CA TYR A 257 -8.84 -2.68 -22.07
C TYR A 257 -9.02 -4.13 -22.55
N ILE A 258 -7.99 -4.97 -22.42
CA ILE A 258 -8.05 -6.37 -22.86
C ILE A 258 -9.07 -7.16 -22.05
N LEU A 259 -9.06 -7.01 -20.73
CA LEU A 259 -9.95 -7.72 -19.83
C LEU A 259 -11.41 -7.38 -20.10
N PHE A 260 -11.76 -6.09 -20.21
CA PHE A 260 -13.15 -5.68 -20.45
C PHE A 260 -13.60 -5.92 -21.89
N ALA A 261 -12.70 -5.90 -22.87
CA ALA A 261 -13.01 -6.36 -24.22
C ALA A 261 -13.40 -7.84 -24.22
N PHE A 262 -12.61 -8.67 -23.54
CA PHE A 262 -12.89 -10.10 -23.39
C PHE A 262 -14.19 -10.35 -22.63
N LEU A 263 -14.39 -9.66 -21.50
CA LEU A 263 -15.59 -9.76 -20.68
C LEU A 263 -16.85 -9.39 -21.48
N GLY A 264 -16.81 -8.26 -22.21
CA GLY A 264 -17.91 -7.82 -23.05
C GLY A 264 -18.25 -8.81 -24.15
N TYR A 265 -17.22 -9.35 -24.82
CA TYR A 265 -17.39 -10.36 -25.86
C TYR A 265 -17.99 -11.67 -25.33
N LEU A 266 -17.49 -12.17 -24.20
CA LEU A 266 -17.97 -13.40 -23.58
C LEU A 266 -19.40 -13.28 -23.04
N LEU A 267 -19.76 -12.15 -22.43
CA LEU A 267 -21.09 -11.91 -21.88
C LEU A 267 -22.19 -11.79 -22.94
N ARG A 268 -21.86 -11.82 -24.24
CA ARG A 268 -22.84 -11.99 -25.31
C ARG A 268 -23.50 -13.38 -25.28
N PHE A 269 -22.73 -14.41 -24.92
CA PHE A 269 -23.20 -15.79 -24.99
C PHE A 269 -24.10 -16.12 -23.79
N LYS A 270 -25.36 -16.50 -24.08
CA LYS A 270 -26.34 -16.94 -23.06
C LYS A 270 -25.80 -17.97 -22.04
N PRO A 271 -25.05 -19.03 -22.44
CA PRO A 271 -24.52 -19.99 -21.46
C PRO A 271 -23.46 -19.37 -20.54
N ILE A 272 -22.64 -18.45 -21.05
CA ILE A 272 -21.58 -17.80 -20.27
C ILE A 272 -22.17 -16.85 -19.22
N LYS A 273 -23.29 -16.19 -19.51
CA LYS A 273 -24.03 -15.41 -18.48
C LYS A 273 -24.43 -16.27 -17.28
N LYS A 274 -24.87 -17.51 -17.53
CA LYS A 274 -25.23 -18.45 -16.45
C LYS A 274 -24.00 -18.87 -15.65
N ILE A 275 -22.88 -19.15 -16.32
CA ILE A 275 -21.62 -19.52 -15.67
C ILE A 275 -21.09 -18.36 -14.81
N LEU A 276 -21.10 -17.12 -15.32
CA LEU A 276 -20.68 -15.94 -14.56
C LEU A 276 -21.59 -15.66 -13.37
N ALA A 277 -22.91 -15.86 -13.51
CA ALA A 277 -23.84 -15.75 -12.39
C ALA A 277 -23.51 -16.77 -11.28
N VAL A 278 -23.17 -18.01 -11.66
CA VAL A 278 -22.73 -19.04 -10.70
C VAL A 278 -21.42 -18.63 -10.02
N PHE A 279 -20.45 -18.09 -10.74
CA PHE A 279 -19.21 -17.57 -10.12
C PHE A 279 -19.48 -16.41 -9.17
N ALA A 280 -20.37 -15.48 -9.51
CA ALA A 280 -20.74 -14.38 -8.62
C ALA A 280 -21.37 -14.91 -7.31
N ILE A 281 -22.25 -15.91 -7.40
CA ILE A 281 -22.84 -16.58 -6.24
C ILE A 281 -21.75 -17.28 -5.41
N LEU A 282 -20.80 -17.97 -6.04
CA LEU A 282 -19.68 -18.62 -5.36
C LEU A 282 -18.76 -17.63 -4.63
N ILE A 283 -18.49 -16.47 -5.24
CA ILE A 283 -17.67 -15.41 -4.61
C ILE A 283 -18.38 -14.88 -3.37
N VAL A 284 -19.68 -14.59 -3.46
CA VAL A 284 -20.48 -14.14 -2.31
C VAL A 284 -20.52 -15.22 -1.23
N ALA A 285 -20.70 -16.49 -1.60
CA ALA A 285 -20.69 -17.61 -0.66
C ALA A 285 -19.32 -17.77 0.04
N ALA A 286 -18.22 -17.62 -0.68
CA ALA A 286 -16.87 -17.67 -0.12
C ALA A 286 -16.61 -16.52 0.87
N TRP A 287 -17.11 -15.33 0.56
CA TRP A 287 -17.06 -14.17 1.46
C TRP A 287 -17.85 -14.42 2.75
N ILE A 288 -19.08 -14.91 2.64
CA ILE A 288 -19.92 -15.24 3.79
C ILE A 288 -19.25 -16.33 4.64
N TYR A 289 -18.68 -17.37 4.01
CA TYR A 289 -17.96 -18.42 4.73
C TYR A 289 -16.76 -17.87 5.51
N HIS A 290 -16.00 -16.95 4.91
CA HIS A 290 -14.86 -16.34 5.58
C HIS A 290 -15.28 -15.52 6.81
N GLU A 291 -16.36 -14.74 6.68
CA GLU A 291 -16.91 -13.92 7.78
C GLU A 291 -17.44 -14.80 8.91
N ILE A 292 -18.17 -15.87 8.59
CA ILE A 292 -18.63 -16.84 9.59
C ILE A 292 -17.43 -17.48 10.32
N ASN A 293 -16.37 -17.84 9.60
CA ASN A 293 -15.18 -18.42 10.21
C ASN A 293 -14.46 -17.43 11.15
N SER A 294 -14.43 -16.13 10.83
CA SER A 294 -13.85 -15.11 11.71
C SER A 294 -14.65 -14.98 13.02
N ILE A 295 -15.98 -14.94 12.92
CA ILE A 295 -16.90 -14.87 14.07
C ILE A 295 -16.75 -16.12 14.95
N VAL A 296 -16.69 -17.31 14.33
CA VAL A 296 -16.52 -18.58 15.06
C VAL A 296 -15.18 -18.62 15.80
N GLN A 297 -14.10 -18.14 15.18
CA GLN A 297 -12.80 -18.05 15.84
C GLN A 297 -12.79 -17.06 17.01
N GLU A 298 -13.47 -15.93 16.87
CA GLU A 298 -13.62 -14.95 17.95
C GLU A 298 -14.43 -15.51 19.11
N TYR A 299 -15.53 -16.21 18.81
CA TYR A 299 -16.35 -16.88 19.81
C TYR A 299 -15.59 -18.01 20.53
N ALA A 300 -14.81 -18.81 19.80
CA ALA A 300 -13.96 -19.87 20.37
C ALA A 300 -12.88 -19.28 21.31
N LYS A 301 -12.28 -18.13 20.94
CA LYS A 301 -11.35 -17.43 21.84
C LYS A 301 -12.05 -16.97 23.11
N LYS A 302 -13.25 -16.41 23.01
CA LYS A 302 -14.01 -15.94 24.17
C LYS A 302 -14.38 -17.10 25.11
N LEU A 303 -14.83 -18.22 24.55
CA LEU A 303 -15.10 -19.46 25.29
C LEU A 303 -13.85 -19.98 26.02
N ASN A 304 -12.69 -19.95 25.37
CA ASN A 304 -11.45 -20.39 25.99
C ASN A 304 -11.03 -19.47 27.15
N THR A 305 -11.21 -18.16 26.99
CA THR A 305 -10.98 -17.17 28.07
C THR A 305 -11.93 -17.39 29.25
N GLU A 306 -13.23 -17.56 29.00
CA GLU A 306 -14.21 -17.81 30.07
C GLU A 306 -13.94 -19.15 30.77
N SER A 307 -13.58 -20.20 30.01
CA SER A 307 -13.16 -21.48 30.59
C SER A 307 -11.94 -21.34 31.50
N HIS A 308 -10.93 -20.57 31.10
CA HIS A 308 -9.75 -20.31 31.93
C HIS A 308 -10.11 -19.51 33.18
N GLN A 309 -10.99 -18.51 33.07
CA GLN A 309 -11.46 -17.73 34.22
C GLN A 309 -12.22 -18.60 35.23
N ILE A 310 -13.10 -19.50 34.77
CA ILE A 310 -13.81 -20.44 35.64
C ILE A 310 -12.82 -21.34 36.40
N VAL A 311 -11.78 -21.82 35.72
CA VAL A 311 -10.73 -22.64 36.35
C VAL A 311 -9.99 -21.84 37.43
N ASP A 312 -9.57 -20.62 37.12
CA ASP A 312 -8.87 -19.74 38.07
C ASP A 312 -9.74 -19.39 39.29
N ASP A 313 -11.01 -19.06 39.07
CA ASP A 313 -11.93 -18.70 40.15
C ASP A 313 -12.27 -19.92 41.02
N THR A 314 -12.34 -21.12 40.42
CA THR A 314 -12.47 -22.38 41.16
C THR A 314 -11.25 -22.61 42.08
N TYR A 315 -10.04 -22.35 41.59
CA TYR A 315 -8.84 -22.47 42.43
C TYR A 315 -8.84 -21.48 43.60
N LYS A 316 -9.23 -20.22 43.37
CA LYS A 316 -9.36 -19.23 44.45
C LYS A 316 -10.36 -19.65 45.51
N GLU A 317 -11.50 -20.22 45.11
CA GLU A 317 -12.53 -20.68 46.04
C GLU A 317 -12.05 -21.87 46.88
N ILE A 318 -11.32 -22.81 46.26
CA ILE A 318 -10.68 -23.93 46.97
C ILE A 318 -9.68 -23.42 48.01
N ASP A 319 -8.84 -22.45 47.66
CA ASP A 319 -7.86 -21.89 48.59
C ASP A 319 -8.53 -21.12 49.74
N ALA A 320 -9.60 -20.36 49.47
CA ALA A 320 -10.38 -19.70 50.51
C ALA A 320 -11.00 -20.69 51.51
N ILE A 321 -11.53 -21.82 51.04
CA ILE A 321 -12.06 -22.91 51.88
C ILE A 321 -10.94 -23.58 52.69
N ARG A 322 -9.75 -23.75 52.10
CA ARG A 322 -8.60 -24.30 52.82
C ARG A 322 -8.16 -23.38 53.95
N GLU A 323 -8.09 -22.08 53.70
CA GLU A 323 -7.74 -21.09 54.70
C GLU A 323 -8.77 -20.97 55.82
N SER A 324 -10.08 -21.05 55.51
CA SER A 324 -11.13 -21.01 56.54
C SER A 324 -11.05 -22.23 57.46
N LYS A 325 -10.88 -23.44 56.90
CA LYS A 325 -10.69 -24.67 57.68
C LYS A 325 -9.43 -24.63 58.54
N GLN A 326 -8.33 -24.05 58.05
CA GLN A 326 -7.12 -23.87 58.85
C GLN A 326 -7.30 -22.87 59.99
N ARG A 327 -8.13 -21.83 59.81
CA ARG A 327 -8.48 -20.89 60.88
C ARG A 327 -9.38 -21.53 61.92
N GLU A 328 -10.38 -22.31 61.52
CA GLU A 328 -11.24 -23.08 62.43
C GLU A 328 -10.41 -24.03 63.31
N MET A 329 -9.54 -24.84 62.72
CA MET A 329 -8.64 -25.73 63.48
C MET A 329 -7.75 -24.98 64.48
N LYS A 330 -7.23 -23.80 64.11
CA LYS A 330 -6.42 -22.98 65.03
C LYS A 330 -7.23 -22.36 66.16
N THR A 331 -8.53 -22.14 65.96
CA THR A 331 -9.41 -21.56 66.97
C THR A 331 -9.85 -22.62 67.98
N ASP A 332 -10.11 -23.84 67.53
CA ASP A 332 -10.44 -24.98 68.41
C ASP A 332 -9.25 -25.40 69.29
N THR A 333 -8.01 -25.23 68.82
CA THR A 333 -6.79 -25.53 69.61
C THR A 333 -6.48 -24.46 70.67
N GLN A 334 -7.19 -23.31 70.69
CA GLN A 334 -7.05 -22.28 71.73
C GLN A 334 -8.17 -22.29 72.78
N LEU A 335 -9.13 -23.22 72.66
CA LEU A 335 -10.25 -23.39 73.58
C LEU A 335 -10.13 -24.64 74.49
N GLU A 336 -9.03 -25.40 74.36
CA GLU A 336 -8.50 -26.31 75.40
C GLU A 336 -7.41 -25.60 76.22
#